data_AF-A0A1Y2GZN5-F1
#
_entry.id   AF-A0A1Y2GZN5-F1
#
_cell.length_a   1.000
_cell.length_b   1.000
_cell.length_c   1.000
_cell.angle_alpha   90.00
_cell.angle_beta   90.00
_cell.angle_gamma   90.00
#
_symmetry.space_group_name_H-M   'P 1'
#
loop_
_entity.id
_entity.type
_entity.pdbx_description
1 polymer ?
#
loop_
_entity_poly.entity_id
_entity_poly.type
_entity_poly.pdbx_seq_one_letter_code
_entity_poly.pdbx_strand_id
1 'polypeptide(L)'
;MSQYPPLTEKEFELVEAYNTILNGPFEDKYEDKWEDEPFDIALKEFQARVQEIGFSNPFEFLARYNIDSYETMRAQFKKGPALCFRPGWKSPLIGESINIEAVLSKCHYVSGPLLDTRCRVVVIDFWAKWCDPCVQAGPGLSDLADEFKDRIAIIGIHNDNIFSSTNEYNIEELNDFLEENQDGFRYTIYIDNEEGFARDNVYNPGGYRGIPCILLVVDGVVKYVGSPQESFRPTLMQELETIEAGRAREE
;
A
#
# COMPACT_ATOMS: atom_id res chain seq x y z
N MET A 1 15.11 -0.77 -10.84
CA MET A 1 15.03 -2.21 -11.18
C MET A 1 14.39 -2.93 -10.01
N SER A 2 13.34 -3.73 -10.23
CA SER A 2 12.67 -4.47 -9.15
C SER A 2 13.71 -5.24 -8.32
N GLN A 3 13.61 -5.18 -6.99
CA GLN A 3 14.53 -5.84 -6.06
C GLN A 3 14.58 -7.36 -6.28
N TYR A 4 13.58 -7.91 -7.00
CA TYR A 4 13.46 -9.33 -7.31
C TYR A 4 13.40 -9.57 -8.82
N PRO A 5 14.18 -10.53 -9.35
CA PRO A 5 14.08 -10.91 -10.75
C PRO A 5 12.71 -11.52 -11.06
N PRO A 6 12.26 -11.51 -12.34
CA PRO A 6 11.06 -12.23 -12.74
C PRO A 6 11.10 -13.69 -12.32
N LEU A 7 9.95 -14.24 -11.96
CA LEU A 7 9.83 -15.64 -11.55
C LEU A 7 10.21 -16.57 -12.71
N THR A 8 10.99 -17.59 -12.40
CA THR A 8 11.19 -18.76 -13.26
C THR A 8 9.90 -19.59 -13.33
N GLU A 9 9.79 -20.46 -14.34
CA GLU A 9 8.64 -21.38 -14.49
C GLU A 9 8.41 -22.23 -13.22
N LYS A 10 9.49 -22.75 -12.63
CA LYS A 10 9.41 -23.51 -11.37
C LYS A 10 8.94 -22.66 -10.19
N GLU A 11 9.46 -21.45 -10.05
CA GLU A 11 9.02 -20.53 -8.99
C GLU A 11 7.54 -20.15 -9.17
N PHE A 12 7.08 -20.00 -10.41
CA PHE A 12 5.65 -19.78 -10.71
C PHE A 12 4.78 -20.97 -10.27
N GLU A 13 5.15 -22.20 -10.65
CA GLU A 13 4.42 -23.41 -10.20
C GLU A 13 4.41 -23.56 -8.67
N LEU A 14 5.51 -23.19 -8.01
CA LEU A 14 5.61 -23.22 -6.55
C LEU A 14 4.66 -22.20 -5.90
N VAL A 15 4.59 -20.98 -6.45
CA VAL A 15 3.65 -19.95 -6.00
C VAL A 15 2.21 -20.37 -6.24
N GLU A 16 1.91 -21.01 -7.37
CA GLU A 16 0.58 -21.57 -7.65
C GLU A 16 0.22 -22.66 -6.64
N ALA A 17 1.11 -23.62 -6.40
CA ALA A 17 0.92 -24.68 -5.41
C ALA A 17 0.70 -24.11 -4.00
N TYR A 18 1.49 -23.12 -3.60
CA TYR A 18 1.32 -22.43 -2.33
C TYR A 18 -0.07 -21.78 -2.23
N ASN A 19 -0.51 -21.10 -3.29
CA ASN A 19 -1.80 -20.42 -3.30
C ASN A 19 -2.98 -21.39 -3.25
N THR A 20 -2.94 -22.47 -4.03
CA THR A 20 -4.05 -23.41 -4.14
C THR A 20 -4.15 -24.36 -2.95
N ILE A 21 -3.01 -24.82 -2.41
CA ILE A 21 -2.99 -25.84 -1.35
C ILE A 21 -3.04 -25.19 0.04
N LEU A 22 -2.37 -24.04 0.22
CA LEU A 22 -2.23 -23.39 1.52
C LEU A 22 -2.99 -22.06 1.59
N ASN A 23 -2.68 -21.08 0.75
CA ASN A 23 -3.21 -19.72 0.91
C ASN A 23 -4.75 -19.68 0.84
N GLY A 24 -5.34 -20.18 -0.24
CA GLY A 24 -6.79 -20.16 -0.44
C GLY A 24 -7.55 -20.95 0.62
N PRO A 25 -7.21 -22.23 0.90
CA PRO A 25 -7.94 -23.03 1.90
C PRO A 25 -7.82 -22.52 3.34
N PHE A 26 -6.85 -21.65 3.64
CA PHE A 26 -6.59 -21.10 4.98
C PHE A 26 -6.67 -19.58 5.05
N GLU A 27 -7.21 -18.90 4.02
CA GLU A 27 -7.23 -17.43 3.93
C GLU A 27 -7.93 -16.77 5.12
N ASP A 28 -8.93 -17.44 5.69
CA ASP A 28 -9.74 -16.97 6.83
C ASP A 28 -9.59 -17.85 8.08
N LYS A 29 -8.67 -18.83 8.06
CA LYS A 29 -8.42 -19.79 9.14
C LYS A 29 -7.17 -19.42 9.91
N TYR A 30 -7.27 -18.42 10.76
CA TYR A 30 -6.19 -17.96 11.63
C TYR A 30 -6.73 -17.68 13.03
N GLU A 31 -5.82 -17.48 13.99
CA GLU A 31 -6.14 -17.19 15.39
C GLU A 31 -7.13 -18.20 16.01
N ASP A 32 -8.34 -17.76 16.34
CA ASP A 32 -9.39 -18.56 16.97
C ASP A 32 -10.01 -19.60 16.01
N LYS A 33 -9.87 -19.39 14.70
CA LYS A 33 -10.32 -20.31 13.65
C LYS A 33 -9.23 -21.29 13.19
N TRP A 34 -8.03 -21.24 13.79
CA TRP A 34 -6.93 -22.11 13.42
C TRP A 34 -7.15 -23.54 13.90
N GLU A 35 -6.92 -24.50 13.01
CA GLU A 35 -6.90 -25.92 13.33
C GLU A 35 -5.61 -26.56 12.79
N ASP A 36 -4.86 -27.25 13.66
CA ASP A 36 -3.57 -27.83 13.30
C ASP A 36 -3.72 -29.03 12.34
N GLU A 37 -4.71 -29.91 12.53
CA GLU A 37 -4.85 -31.13 11.73
C GLU A 37 -5.15 -30.86 10.24
N PRO A 38 -6.11 -30.00 9.86
CA PRO A 38 -6.31 -29.64 8.46
C PRO A 38 -5.06 -29.05 7.81
N PHE A 39 -4.31 -28.20 8.54
CA PHE A 39 -3.08 -27.60 8.02
C PHE A 39 -1.97 -28.64 7.86
N ASP A 40 -1.85 -29.61 8.76
CA ASP A 40 -0.88 -30.70 8.63
C ASP A 40 -1.11 -31.54 7.36
N ILE A 41 -2.37 -31.75 6.98
CA ILE A 41 -2.75 -32.47 5.76
C ILE A 41 -2.33 -31.65 4.54
N ALA A 42 -2.71 -30.38 4.49
CA ALA A 42 -2.38 -29.48 3.38
C ALA A 42 -0.85 -29.26 3.25
N LEU A 43 -0.14 -29.17 4.37
CA LEU A 43 1.31 -29.02 4.38
C LEU A 43 2.02 -30.24 3.78
N LYS A 44 1.52 -31.45 4.05
CA LYS A 44 2.04 -32.68 3.43
C LYS A 44 1.79 -32.72 1.92
N GLU A 45 0.61 -32.28 1.49
CA GLU A 45 0.29 -32.14 0.07
C GLU A 45 1.21 -31.12 -0.62
N PHE A 46 1.41 -29.96 -0.01
CA PHE A 46 2.32 -28.94 -0.51
C PHE A 46 3.75 -29.46 -0.58
N GLN A 47 4.24 -30.17 0.44
CA GLN A 47 5.56 -30.79 0.44
C GLN A 47 5.74 -31.81 -0.70
N ALA A 48 4.71 -32.62 -0.99
CA ALA A 48 4.75 -33.54 -2.12
C ALA A 48 4.81 -32.77 -3.45
N ARG A 49 3.99 -31.72 -3.60
CA ARG A 49 3.99 -30.89 -4.81
C ARG A 49 5.32 -30.17 -5.05
N VAL A 50 5.96 -29.68 -3.98
CA VAL A 50 7.32 -29.09 -4.04
C VAL A 50 8.34 -30.08 -4.63
N GLN A 51 8.26 -31.35 -4.22
CA GLN A 51 9.14 -32.40 -4.74
C GLN A 51 8.87 -32.71 -6.22
N GLU A 52 7.59 -32.73 -6.63
CA GLU A 52 7.20 -32.95 -8.04
C GLU A 52 7.70 -31.85 -8.97
N ILE A 53 7.63 -30.58 -8.55
CA ILE A 53 8.18 -29.43 -9.30
C ILE A 53 9.71 -29.52 -9.39
N GLY A 54 10.34 -30.27 -8.47
CA GLY A 54 11.77 -30.53 -8.47
C GLY A 54 12.56 -29.46 -7.73
N PHE A 55 12.03 -28.93 -6.63
CA PHE A 55 12.80 -28.14 -5.66
C PHE A 55 13.48 -29.08 -4.65
N SER A 56 14.80 -28.94 -4.47
CA SER A 56 15.54 -29.59 -3.39
C SER A 56 15.34 -28.88 -2.05
N ASN A 57 15.27 -27.54 -2.08
CA ASN A 57 14.98 -26.69 -0.94
C ASN A 57 14.11 -25.51 -1.39
N PRO A 58 12.78 -25.50 -1.13
CA PRO A 58 11.91 -24.40 -1.55
C PRO A 58 12.24 -23.08 -0.81
N PHE A 59 12.90 -23.14 0.35
CA PHE A 59 13.18 -21.97 1.18
C PHE A 59 14.28 -21.06 0.61
N GLU A 60 15.10 -21.53 -0.33
CA GLU A 60 16.00 -20.65 -1.09
C GLU A 60 15.23 -19.57 -1.87
N PHE A 61 14.03 -19.93 -2.33
CA PHE A 61 13.10 -19.00 -2.95
C PHE A 61 12.18 -18.32 -1.92
N LEU A 62 11.54 -19.10 -1.05
CA LEU A 62 10.52 -18.59 -0.13
C LEU A 62 11.07 -17.63 0.94
N ALA A 63 12.39 -17.65 1.22
CA ALA A 63 13.02 -16.68 2.10
C ALA A 63 12.87 -15.23 1.62
N ARG A 64 12.70 -15.00 0.30
CA ARG A 64 12.37 -13.68 -0.27
C ARG A 64 11.06 -13.11 0.30
N TYR A 65 10.18 -13.98 0.80
CA TYR A 65 8.90 -13.66 1.40
C TYR A 65 8.91 -13.88 2.92
N ASN A 66 10.09 -13.90 3.55
CA ASN A 66 10.28 -14.15 4.98
C ASN A 66 9.76 -15.51 5.47
N ILE A 67 9.79 -16.54 4.60
CA ILE A 67 9.44 -17.91 4.94
C ILE A 67 10.71 -18.78 4.78
N ASP A 68 11.36 -19.08 5.90
CA ASP A 68 12.62 -19.83 5.95
C ASP A 68 12.45 -21.30 6.39
N SER A 69 11.27 -21.65 6.90
CA SER A 69 10.93 -23.02 7.29
C SER A 69 9.42 -23.27 7.24
N TYR A 70 9.03 -24.55 7.32
CA TYR A 70 7.62 -24.93 7.41
C TYR A 70 6.99 -24.52 8.75
N GLU A 71 7.80 -24.43 9.81
CA GLU A 71 7.39 -23.90 11.11
C GLU A 71 7.09 -22.40 11.02
N THR A 72 7.95 -21.63 10.34
CA THR A 72 7.71 -20.21 10.08
C THR A 72 6.46 -20.01 9.22
N MET A 73 6.30 -20.82 8.17
CA MET A 73 5.09 -20.83 7.34
C MET A 73 3.84 -21.08 8.19
N ARG A 74 3.81 -22.14 9.00
CA ARG A 74 2.70 -22.42 9.92
C ARG A 74 2.44 -21.25 10.85
N ALA A 75 3.48 -20.69 11.46
CA ALA A 75 3.34 -19.60 12.40
C ALA A 75 2.71 -18.36 11.75
N GLN A 76 3.07 -18.05 10.50
CA GLN A 76 2.46 -16.96 9.74
C GLN A 76 0.98 -17.23 9.45
N PHE A 77 0.64 -18.42 8.96
CA PHE A 77 -0.76 -18.80 8.73
C PHE A 77 -1.60 -18.74 10.01
N LYS A 78 -1.09 -19.30 11.11
CA LYS A 78 -1.76 -19.28 12.40
C LYS A 78 -1.97 -17.86 12.94
N LYS A 79 -1.02 -16.96 12.71
CA LYS A 79 -1.12 -15.54 13.07
C LYS A 79 -2.09 -14.77 12.16
N GLY A 80 -2.25 -15.22 10.92
CA GLY A 80 -3.04 -14.55 9.90
C GLY A 80 -2.37 -13.29 9.36
N PRO A 81 -3.02 -12.63 8.38
CA PRO A 81 -2.50 -11.38 7.83
C PRO A 81 -2.52 -10.26 8.88
N ALA A 82 -1.75 -9.20 8.62
CA ALA A 82 -1.79 -7.99 9.43
C ALA A 82 -3.23 -7.47 9.55
N LEU A 83 -3.57 -6.88 10.71
CA LEU A 83 -4.94 -6.43 11.02
C LEU A 83 -5.56 -5.58 9.90
N CYS A 84 -4.75 -4.73 9.25
CA CYS A 84 -5.22 -3.86 8.17
C CYS A 84 -5.69 -4.55 6.90
N PHE A 85 -5.32 -5.82 6.70
CA PHE A 85 -5.75 -6.62 5.57
C PHE A 85 -6.87 -7.59 5.94
N ARG A 86 -7.39 -7.51 7.16
CA ARG A 86 -8.50 -8.35 7.61
C ARG A 86 -9.84 -7.71 7.23
N PRO A 87 -10.86 -8.52 6.84
CA PRO A 87 -12.17 -8.01 6.51
C PRO A 87 -12.76 -7.14 7.63
N GLY A 88 -13.31 -5.98 7.25
CA GLY A 88 -13.97 -5.06 8.18
C GLY A 88 -13.03 -4.19 9.02
N TRP A 89 -11.71 -4.32 8.87
CA TRP A 89 -10.78 -3.40 9.49
C TRP A 89 -11.00 -1.96 9.00
N LYS A 90 -10.80 -1.00 9.92
CA LYS A 90 -10.76 0.43 9.62
C LYS A 90 -9.55 1.04 10.30
N SER A 91 -8.96 2.02 9.65
CA SER A 91 -7.85 2.76 10.22
C SER A 91 -8.24 3.47 11.52
N PRO A 92 -7.34 3.50 12.52
CA PRO A 92 -7.50 4.34 13.71
C PRO A 92 -7.62 5.84 13.39
N LEU A 93 -7.18 6.29 12.22
CA LEU A 93 -7.27 7.70 11.83
C LEU A 93 -8.63 8.09 11.27
N ILE A 94 -9.55 7.15 10.96
CA ILE A 94 -10.86 7.50 10.42
C ILE A 94 -11.61 8.42 11.40
N GLY A 95 -11.95 9.63 10.95
CA GLY A 95 -12.61 10.65 11.77
C GLY A 95 -11.66 11.59 12.51
N GLU A 96 -10.37 11.31 12.53
CA GLU A 96 -9.35 12.18 13.13
C GLU A 96 -9.00 13.34 12.19
N SER A 97 -8.56 14.45 12.78
CA SER A 97 -8.08 15.62 12.04
C SER A 97 -6.59 15.53 11.75
N ILE A 98 -6.19 15.86 10.52
CA ILE A 98 -4.78 15.95 10.10
C ILE A 98 -4.48 17.38 9.66
N ASN A 99 -3.40 17.94 10.20
CA ASN A 99 -2.83 19.19 9.71
C ASN A 99 -1.86 18.90 8.57
N ILE A 100 -2.38 18.93 7.34
CA ILE A 100 -1.62 18.61 6.13
C ILE A 100 -0.45 19.59 5.94
N GLU A 101 -0.66 20.89 6.17
CA GLU A 101 0.41 21.90 6.05
C GLU A 101 1.57 21.62 7.01
N ALA A 102 1.28 21.22 8.25
CA ALA A 102 2.31 20.86 9.21
C ALA A 102 3.12 19.64 8.75
N VAL A 103 2.47 18.63 8.15
CA VAL A 103 3.15 17.46 7.58
C VAL A 103 4.05 17.88 6.41
N LEU A 104 3.50 18.61 5.44
CA LEU A 104 4.24 19.03 4.24
C LEU A 104 5.38 20.01 4.56
N SER A 105 5.26 20.79 5.64
CA SER A 105 6.35 21.67 6.11
C SER A 105 7.61 20.92 6.55
N LYS A 106 7.48 19.60 6.81
CA LYS A 106 8.60 18.71 7.12
C LYS A 106 9.08 17.95 5.89
N CYS A 107 8.26 17.82 4.85
CA CYS A 107 8.62 17.15 3.62
C CYS A 107 9.43 18.05 2.67
N HIS A 108 10.06 17.46 1.67
CA HIS A 108 10.78 18.16 0.61
C HIS A 108 9.95 18.15 -0.66
N TYR A 109 9.55 19.32 -1.14
CA TYR A 109 8.81 19.45 -2.40
C TYR A 109 9.71 19.06 -3.59
N VAL A 110 9.15 18.31 -4.55
CA VAL A 110 9.84 17.85 -5.76
C VAL A 110 9.23 18.45 -7.01
N SER A 111 7.94 18.18 -7.25
CA SER A 111 7.29 18.51 -8.53
C SER A 111 5.77 18.65 -8.39
N GLY A 112 5.13 19.07 -9.49
CA GLY A 112 3.67 19.20 -9.60
C GLY A 112 3.11 20.56 -9.17
N PRO A 113 1.78 20.73 -9.16
CA PRO A 113 1.17 21.96 -8.69
C PRO A 113 1.36 22.09 -7.16
N LEU A 114 1.55 23.31 -6.65
CA LEU A 114 1.51 23.51 -5.20
C LEU A 114 0.08 23.32 -4.68
N LEU A 115 -0.04 22.74 -3.48
CA LEU A 115 -1.32 22.57 -2.81
C LEU A 115 -2.02 23.92 -2.61
N ASP A 116 -3.23 24.07 -3.12
CA ASP A 116 -4.14 25.13 -2.67
C ASP A 116 -4.68 24.74 -1.30
N THR A 117 -4.28 25.46 -0.25
CA THR A 117 -4.68 25.19 1.13
C THR A 117 -6.19 25.40 1.38
N ARG A 118 -6.90 26.00 0.42
CA ARG A 118 -8.36 26.09 0.43
C ARG A 118 -9.05 24.85 -0.14
N CYS A 119 -8.28 23.93 -0.73
CA CYS A 119 -8.82 22.69 -1.25
C CYS A 119 -9.39 21.85 -0.11
N ARG A 120 -10.69 21.57 -0.18
CA ARG A 120 -11.42 20.84 0.87
C ARG A 120 -11.14 19.35 0.84
N VAL A 121 -10.81 18.80 -0.33
CA VAL A 121 -10.62 17.35 -0.53
C VAL A 121 -9.18 17.10 -0.94
N VAL A 122 -8.40 16.52 -0.04
CA VAL A 122 -6.99 16.21 -0.26
C VAL A 122 -6.78 14.70 -0.17
N VAL A 123 -6.12 14.14 -1.18
CA VAL A 123 -5.70 12.74 -1.24
C VAL A 123 -4.19 12.70 -1.00
N ILE A 124 -3.75 11.98 0.03
CA ILE A 124 -2.33 11.77 0.31
C ILE A 124 -1.99 10.34 -0.09
N ASP A 125 -1.05 10.16 -1.01
CA ASP A 125 -0.54 8.85 -1.43
C ASP A 125 0.85 8.62 -0.83
N PHE A 126 0.97 7.65 0.08
CA PHE A 126 2.27 7.17 0.54
C PHE A 126 2.77 6.06 -0.39
N TRP A 127 3.92 6.30 -1.01
CA TRP A 127 4.47 5.44 -2.04
C TRP A 127 6.00 5.41 -2.03
N ALA A 128 6.58 4.53 -2.85
CA ALA A 128 8.02 4.46 -3.08
C ALA A 128 8.30 4.06 -4.53
N LYS A 129 9.41 4.52 -5.10
CA LYS A 129 9.76 4.22 -6.51
C LYS A 129 10.05 2.74 -6.78
N TRP A 130 10.50 2.00 -5.77
CA TRP A 130 10.73 0.56 -5.86
C TRP A 130 9.44 -0.28 -5.76
N CYS A 131 8.30 0.35 -5.47
CA CYS A 131 7.02 -0.33 -5.28
C CYS A 131 6.26 -0.43 -6.61
N ASP A 132 6.36 -1.60 -7.27
CA ASP A 132 5.66 -1.85 -8.54
C ASP A 132 4.14 -1.56 -8.48
N PRO A 133 3.39 -1.96 -7.42
CA PRO A 133 1.97 -1.58 -7.31
C PRO A 133 1.73 -0.07 -7.24
N CYS A 134 2.67 0.69 -6.68
CA CYS A 134 2.59 2.14 -6.60
C CYS A 134 2.77 2.77 -7.99
N VAL A 135 3.76 2.29 -8.75
CA VAL A 135 4.00 2.73 -10.13
C VAL A 135 2.77 2.46 -11.01
N GLN A 136 2.12 1.29 -10.82
CA GLN A 136 0.89 0.94 -11.54
C GLN A 136 -0.32 1.79 -11.14
N ALA A 137 -0.39 2.23 -9.87
CA ALA A 137 -1.48 3.08 -9.38
C ALA A 137 -1.34 4.54 -9.84
N GLY A 138 -0.10 5.01 -10.04
CA GLY A 138 0.24 6.38 -10.41
C GLY A 138 -0.62 6.96 -11.54
N PRO A 139 -0.70 6.33 -12.73
CA PRO A 139 -1.51 6.82 -13.84
C PRO A 139 -2.97 7.06 -13.47
N GLY A 140 -3.59 6.14 -12.71
CA GLY A 140 -4.97 6.29 -12.26
C GLY A 140 -5.17 7.45 -11.28
N LEU A 141 -4.18 7.73 -10.43
CA LEU A 141 -4.19 8.91 -9.55
C LEU A 141 -3.97 10.20 -10.36
N SER A 142 -3.09 10.20 -11.35
CA SER A 142 -2.88 11.34 -12.24
C SER A 142 -4.15 11.69 -13.03
N ASP A 143 -4.81 10.68 -13.60
CA ASP A 143 -6.08 10.86 -14.31
C ASP A 143 -7.18 11.38 -13.38
N LEU A 144 -7.21 10.92 -12.12
CA LEU A 144 -8.14 11.42 -11.11
C LEU A 144 -7.88 12.89 -10.75
N ALA A 145 -6.61 13.29 -10.62
CA ALA A 145 -6.23 14.68 -10.39
C ALA A 145 -6.65 15.59 -11.56
N ASP A 146 -6.54 15.10 -12.79
CA ASP A 146 -6.98 15.81 -13.99
C ASP A 146 -8.51 15.88 -14.10
N GLU A 147 -9.22 14.78 -13.82
CA GLU A 147 -10.69 14.68 -13.87
C GLU A 147 -11.36 15.64 -12.87
N PHE A 148 -10.83 15.72 -11.65
CA PHE A 148 -11.39 16.53 -10.57
C PHE A 148 -10.54 17.76 -10.25
N LYS A 149 -9.89 18.31 -11.27
CA LYS A 149 -9.14 19.56 -11.17
C LYS A 149 -9.96 20.64 -10.48
N ASP A 150 -9.30 21.43 -9.64
CA ASP A 150 -9.89 22.49 -8.80
C ASP A 150 -10.87 22.01 -7.71
N ARG A 151 -11.20 20.71 -7.66
CA ARG A 151 -12.08 20.12 -6.64
C ARG A 151 -11.33 19.26 -5.63
N ILE A 152 -10.29 18.57 -6.08
CA ILE A 152 -9.41 17.77 -5.23
C ILE A 152 -7.95 18.19 -5.42
N ALA A 153 -7.12 17.89 -4.43
CA ALA A 153 -5.66 17.92 -4.54
C ALA A 153 -5.13 16.52 -4.24
N ILE A 154 -4.20 16.03 -5.06
CA ILE A 154 -3.50 14.76 -4.83
C ILE A 154 -2.03 15.05 -4.54
N ILE A 155 -1.54 14.46 -3.46
CA ILE A 155 -0.19 14.67 -2.95
C ILE A 155 0.48 13.32 -2.73
N GLY A 156 1.50 13.02 -3.52
CA GLY A 156 2.37 11.86 -3.29
C GLY A 156 3.45 12.21 -2.27
N ILE A 157 3.55 11.45 -1.18
CA ILE A 157 4.67 11.48 -0.24
C ILE A 157 5.50 10.23 -0.49
N HIS A 158 6.62 10.42 -1.20
CA HIS A 158 7.59 9.39 -1.49
C HIS A 158 8.46 9.10 -0.26
N ASN A 159 8.65 7.83 0.07
CA ASN A 159 9.62 7.42 1.09
C ASN A 159 10.19 6.01 0.79
N ASP A 160 11.45 5.95 0.33
CA ASP A 160 12.16 4.68 0.10
C ASP A 160 12.31 3.83 1.37
N ASN A 161 12.21 4.46 2.54
CA ASN A 161 12.38 3.93 3.89
C ASN A 161 11.06 3.77 4.65
N ILE A 162 9.94 3.63 3.92
CA ILE A 162 8.63 3.52 4.55
C ILE A 162 8.46 2.24 5.38
N PHE A 163 9.16 1.15 5.03
CA PHE A 163 9.17 -0.12 5.78
C PHE A 163 10.46 -0.40 6.56
N SER A 164 11.55 0.32 6.28
CA SER A 164 12.84 0.10 6.94
C SER A 164 13.66 1.37 6.95
N SER A 165 14.65 1.49 7.83
CA SER A 165 15.48 2.69 7.97
C SER A 165 16.76 2.65 7.12
N THR A 166 16.84 1.82 6.09
CA THR A 166 18.14 1.34 5.56
C THR A 166 18.54 1.86 4.18
N ASN A 167 17.63 2.43 3.40
CA ASN A 167 17.95 2.97 2.08
C ASN A 167 18.53 4.38 2.21
N GLU A 168 19.53 4.67 1.39
CA GLU A 168 20.10 6.02 1.30
C GLU A 168 19.12 6.93 0.55
N TYR A 169 18.95 8.14 1.07
CA TYR A 169 18.04 9.12 0.51
C TYR A 169 18.68 9.75 -0.75
N ASN A 170 18.13 9.46 -1.94
CA ASN A 170 18.69 9.96 -3.20
C ASN A 170 17.64 10.71 -4.05
N ILE A 171 17.69 12.04 -4.01
CA ILE A 171 16.80 12.92 -4.78
C ILE A 171 17.03 12.78 -6.29
N GLU A 172 18.28 12.59 -6.73
CA GLU A 172 18.63 12.49 -8.14
C GLU A 172 18.00 11.24 -8.76
N GLU A 173 18.09 10.09 -8.07
CA GLU A 173 17.46 8.84 -8.50
C GLU A 173 15.93 8.95 -8.57
N LEU A 174 15.31 9.69 -7.64
CA LEU A 174 13.86 9.93 -7.71
C LEU A 174 13.50 10.82 -8.90
N ASN A 175 14.29 11.86 -9.18
CA ASN A 175 14.04 12.73 -10.34
C ASN A 175 14.15 11.93 -11.66
N ASP A 176 15.19 11.13 -11.82
CA ASP A 176 15.36 10.25 -12.99
C ASP A 176 14.15 9.32 -13.15
N PHE A 177 13.69 8.70 -12.05
CA PHE A 177 12.49 7.87 -12.06
C PHE A 177 11.24 8.66 -12.50
N LEU A 178 11.03 9.88 -11.99
CA LEU A 178 9.87 10.70 -12.32
C LEU A 178 9.90 11.17 -13.78
N GLU A 179 11.08 11.44 -14.34
CA GLU A 179 11.23 11.77 -15.77
C GLU A 179 10.83 10.58 -16.66
N GLU A 180 11.26 9.36 -16.31
CA GLU A 180 10.88 8.13 -17.01
C GLU A 180 9.40 7.77 -16.84
N ASN A 181 8.76 8.21 -15.75
CA ASN A 181 7.39 7.88 -15.38
C ASN A 181 6.46 9.11 -15.36
N GLN A 182 6.74 10.12 -16.18
CA GLN A 182 6.00 11.39 -16.18
C GLN A 182 4.49 11.23 -16.39
N ASP A 183 4.05 10.20 -17.14
CA ASP A 183 2.64 9.91 -17.35
C ASP A 183 1.97 9.34 -16.09
N GLY A 184 2.73 8.80 -15.13
CA GLY A 184 2.21 8.20 -13.90
C GLY A 184 2.14 9.15 -12.71
N PHE A 185 2.88 10.27 -12.72
CA PHE A 185 3.09 11.10 -11.53
C PHE A 185 2.91 12.60 -11.84
N ARG A 186 1.76 12.96 -12.43
CA ARG A 186 1.44 14.35 -12.85
C ARG A 186 0.83 15.22 -11.73
N TYR A 187 0.76 14.71 -10.51
CA TYR A 187 0.26 15.41 -9.33
C TYR A 187 1.40 15.87 -8.42
N THR A 188 1.09 16.53 -7.30
CA THR A 188 2.11 17.10 -6.41
C THR A 188 2.95 16.00 -5.76
N ILE A 189 4.28 16.06 -5.89
CA ILE A 189 5.19 15.10 -5.27
C ILE A 189 6.05 15.79 -4.21
N TYR A 190 6.08 15.16 -3.04
CA TYR A 190 6.98 15.43 -1.94
C TYR A 190 7.78 14.18 -1.62
N ILE A 191 8.91 14.38 -0.96
CA ILE A 191 9.64 13.32 -0.27
C ILE A 191 9.52 13.54 1.23
N ASP A 192 9.28 12.47 1.99
CA ASP A 192 9.38 12.52 3.45
C ASP A 192 10.80 12.90 3.88
N ASN A 193 10.97 13.52 5.04
CA ASN A 193 12.32 13.89 5.48
C ASN A 193 13.14 12.67 5.92
N GLU A 194 14.44 12.88 6.14
CA GLU A 194 15.38 11.85 6.59
C GLU A 194 14.94 11.15 7.89
N GLU A 195 14.21 11.85 8.76
CA GLU A 195 13.67 11.29 10.01
C GLU A 195 12.43 10.40 9.78
N GLY A 196 11.77 10.49 8.61
CA GLY A 196 10.52 9.81 8.31
C GLY A 196 9.33 10.44 9.03
N PHE A 197 9.25 11.78 9.08
CA PHE A 197 8.22 12.49 9.84
C PHE A 197 6.80 12.15 9.37
N ALA A 198 6.54 12.17 8.06
CA ALA A 198 5.23 11.84 7.52
C ALA A 198 4.92 10.34 7.71
N ARG A 199 5.93 9.47 7.56
CA ARG A 199 5.81 8.05 7.88
C ARG A 199 5.37 7.85 9.33
N ASP A 200 6.04 8.48 10.29
CA ASP A 200 5.85 8.19 11.71
C ASP A 200 4.64 8.89 12.33
N ASN A 201 4.22 10.03 11.76
CA ASN A 201 3.11 10.81 12.30
C ASN A 201 1.80 10.65 11.52
N VAL A 202 1.83 10.06 10.32
CA VAL A 202 0.63 9.87 9.49
C VAL A 202 0.47 8.43 9.02
N TYR A 203 1.42 7.90 8.26
CA TYR A 203 1.32 6.54 7.69
C TYR A 203 1.22 5.46 8.80
N ASN A 204 2.17 5.47 9.74
CA ASN A 204 2.25 4.49 10.82
C ASN A 204 1.04 4.54 11.78
N PRO A 205 0.58 5.72 12.24
CA PRO A 205 -0.66 5.86 13.01
C PRO A 205 -1.90 5.47 12.21
N GLY A 206 -1.87 5.67 10.88
CA GLY A 206 -2.90 5.19 9.95
C GLY A 206 -3.10 3.68 10.01
N GLY A 207 -2.11 2.93 10.47
CA GLY A 207 -2.22 1.50 10.77
C GLY A 207 -2.32 0.60 9.54
N TYR A 208 -2.41 1.16 8.33
CA TYR A 208 -2.25 0.43 7.09
C TYR A 208 -0.78 0.08 6.91
N ARG A 209 -0.49 -1.16 6.51
CA ARG A 209 0.87 -1.72 6.48
C ARG A 209 1.33 -2.08 5.07
N GLY A 210 0.65 -1.55 4.05
CA GLY A 210 1.03 -1.69 2.64
C GLY A 210 1.28 -0.33 1.99
N ILE A 211 1.81 -0.35 0.77
CA ILE A 211 1.82 0.79 -0.16
C ILE A 211 1.43 0.29 -1.57
N PRO A 212 0.81 1.11 -2.43
CA PRO A 212 0.42 2.50 -2.18
C PRO A 212 -0.65 2.60 -1.08
N CYS A 213 -0.54 3.64 -0.26
CA CYS A 213 -1.47 3.88 0.84
C CYS A 213 -2.07 5.26 0.71
N ILE A 214 -3.35 5.29 0.37
CA ILE A 214 -4.14 6.51 0.21
C ILE A 214 -4.77 6.90 1.53
N LEU A 215 -4.60 8.16 1.93
CA LEU A 215 -5.46 8.83 2.89
C LEU A 215 -6.34 9.84 2.16
N LEU A 216 -7.66 9.70 2.27
CA LEU A 216 -8.61 10.73 1.84
C LEU A 216 -8.91 11.64 3.02
N VAL A 217 -8.64 12.94 2.88
CA VAL A 217 -8.87 13.96 3.89
C VAL A 217 -9.88 14.95 3.33
N VAL A 218 -11.00 15.14 4.04
CA VAL A 218 -12.07 16.08 3.67
C VAL A 218 -12.27 17.06 4.81
N ASP A 219 -12.12 18.36 4.54
CA ASP A 219 -12.15 19.43 5.53
C ASP A 219 -11.21 19.17 6.72
N GLY A 220 -10.02 18.65 6.42
CA GLY A 220 -9.02 18.28 7.41
C GLY A 220 -9.30 16.98 8.17
N VAL A 221 -10.41 16.29 7.91
CA VAL A 221 -10.81 15.04 8.58
C VAL A 221 -10.58 13.83 7.68
N VAL A 222 -9.95 12.79 8.21
CA VAL A 222 -9.67 11.56 7.45
C VAL A 222 -10.96 10.76 7.24
N LYS A 223 -11.25 10.42 5.98
CA LYS A 223 -12.41 9.65 5.53
C LYS A 223 -12.08 8.24 5.06
N TYR A 224 -10.85 8.05 4.61
CA TYR A 224 -10.37 6.77 4.08
C TYR A 224 -8.89 6.60 4.36
N VAL A 225 -8.46 5.37 4.64
CA VAL A 225 -7.06 4.95 4.69
C VAL A 225 -6.98 3.53 4.14
N GLY A 226 -6.18 3.30 3.09
CA GLY A 226 -6.00 1.97 2.50
C GLY A 226 -5.48 1.99 1.07
N SER A 227 -5.61 0.89 0.35
CA SER A 227 -5.16 0.81 -1.05
C SER A 227 -6.09 1.57 -2.01
N PRO A 228 -5.55 2.22 -3.05
CA PRO A 228 -6.38 2.86 -4.08
C PRO A 228 -7.30 1.89 -4.84
N GLN A 229 -7.02 0.59 -4.80
CA GLN A 229 -7.82 -0.46 -5.46
C GLN A 229 -8.99 -0.98 -4.60
N GLU A 230 -9.07 -0.61 -3.33
CA GLU A 230 -10.18 -0.97 -2.43
C GLU A 230 -11.35 0.03 -2.57
N SER A 231 -11.93 0.51 -1.47
CA SER A 231 -13.09 1.41 -1.49
C SER A 231 -12.76 2.90 -1.68
N PHE A 232 -11.51 3.24 -2.04
CA PHE A 232 -11.07 4.64 -2.18
C PHE A 232 -11.96 5.45 -3.14
N ARG A 233 -12.09 5.04 -4.40
CA ARG A 233 -12.84 5.81 -5.41
C ARG A 233 -14.32 5.97 -5.02
N PRO A 234 -15.06 4.91 -4.62
CA PRO A 234 -16.42 5.07 -4.10
C PRO A 234 -16.53 6.07 -2.93
N THR A 235 -15.62 6.02 -1.96
CA THR A 235 -15.63 6.96 -0.83
C THR A 235 -15.36 8.39 -1.28
N LEU A 236 -14.40 8.60 -2.18
CA LEU A 236 -14.14 9.93 -2.76
C LEU A 236 -15.38 10.50 -3.46
N MET A 237 -16.03 9.71 -4.31
CA MET A 237 -17.22 10.16 -5.04
C MET A 237 -18.34 10.54 -4.07
N GLN A 238 -18.58 9.74 -3.04
CA GLN A 238 -19.58 10.02 -2.01
C GLN A 238 -19.32 11.34 -1.27
N GLU A 239 -18.06 11.62 -0.90
CA GLU A 239 -17.71 12.86 -0.22
C GLU A 239 -17.85 14.08 -1.15
N LEU A 240 -17.46 13.93 -2.42
CA LEU A 240 -17.65 14.98 -3.44
C LEU A 240 -19.12 15.33 -3.64
N GLU A 241 -20.00 14.32 -3.76
CA GLU A 241 -21.45 14.51 -3.86
C GLU A 241 -22.03 15.21 -2.60
N THR A 242 -21.53 14.82 -1.41
CA THR A 242 -21.96 15.41 -0.14
C THR A 242 -21.61 16.90 -0.06
N ILE A 243 -20.40 17.28 -0.52
CA ILE A 243 -19.96 18.68 -0.57
C ILE A 243 -20.83 19.50 -1.53
N GLU A 244 -21.13 18.97 -2.72
CA GLU A 244 -21.98 19.63 -3.71
C GLU A 244 -23.40 19.84 -3.20
N ALA A 245 -23.99 18.82 -2.58
CA ALA A 245 -25.32 18.91 -1.97
C ALA A 245 -25.39 19.90 -0.81
N GLY A 246 -24.28 20.08 -0.06
CA GLY A 246 -24.16 21.10 0.98
C GLY A 246 -24.19 22.52 0.42
N ARG A 247 -23.43 22.79 -0.65
CA ARG A 247 -23.38 24.10 -1.32
C ARG A 247 -24.75 24.52 -1.85
N ALA A 248 -25.48 23.60 -2.49
CA ALA A 248 -26.80 23.86 -3.05
C ALA A 248 -27.89 24.20 -2.00
N ARG A 249 -27.63 23.99 -0.70
CA ARG A 249 -28.54 24.35 0.40
C ARG A 249 -28.22 25.71 1.03
N GLU A 250 -27.03 26.24 0.77
CA GLU A 250 -26.55 27.54 1.28
C GLU A 250 -26.79 28.69 0.27
N GLU A 251 -27.09 28.35 -0.99
CA GLU A 251 -27.52 29.26 -2.08
C GLU A 251 -29.04 29.44 -2.14
#